data_AF-A0A522V306-F1
#
_entry.id   AF-A0A522V306-F1
#
_cell.length_a   1.000
_cell.length_b   1.000
_cell.length_c   1.000
_cell.angle_alpha   90.00
_cell.angle_beta   90.00
_cell.angle_gamma   90.00
#
_symmetry.space_group_name_H-M   'P 1'
#
loop_
_entity.id
_entity.type
_entity.pdbx_description
1 polymer ?
#
loop_
_entity_poly.entity_id
_entity_poly.type
_entity_poly.pdbx_seq_one_letter_code
_entity_poly.pdbx_strand_id
1 'polypeptide(L)'
;MKLTRREFIKMSVSGGLVLTSGLLVPDRSVLHAAKEEFEGPLPDIDIGGIIRPPGALPEKEFRARCVSCGACVNACHVMKYDAIAVSGLKDLTNFGTPYIKDMRDFPCALCMECPPLCPTGALKPLPKEKVSMGTALIDFSLCFGWNGDVCLSCSKACPLGATVFDFYNGEWGNQPYINEGCVGCGLCVKYCPIGGSAIKVVTKKKYDSLKGSYKAGFKSLLSMKSEERYNIVYGQNLPKIMERGRLVEREYR
;
A
#
# COMPACT_ATOMS: atom_id res chain seq x y z
N MET A 1 -31.91 6.66 -4.31
CA MET A 1 -32.19 6.37 -2.88
C MET A 1 -30.86 6.10 -2.18
N LYS A 2 -30.44 6.90 -1.20
CA LYS A 2 -29.13 6.74 -0.52
C LYS A 2 -29.28 5.79 0.67
N LEU A 3 -29.02 4.50 0.48
CA LEU A 3 -29.07 3.50 1.55
C LEU A 3 -27.87 3.67 2.50
N THR A 4 -28.14 3.92 3.78
CA THR A 4 -27.10 3.98 4.82
C THR A 4 -26.88 2.59 5.46
N ARG A 5 -25.71 2.37 6.10
CA ARG A 5 -25.43 1.09 6.78
C ARG A 5 -26.44 0.78 7.88
N ARG A 6 -26.89 1.80 8.62
CA ARG A 6 -27.89 1.66 9.68
C ARG A 6 -29.25 1.26 9.13
N GLU A 7 -29.66 1.81 7.98
CA GLU A 7 -30.91 1.44 7.31
C GLU A 7 -30.86 0.02 6.75
N PHE A 8 -29.73 -0.37 6.13
CA PHE A 8 -29.54 -1.74 5.64
C PHE A 8 -29.64 -2.77 6.77
N ILE A 9 -28.92 -2.54 7.90
CA ILE A 9 -29.01 -3.42 9.07
C ILE A 9 -30.45 -3.51 9.59
N LYS A 10 -31.17 -2.37 9.67
CA LYS A 10 -32.58 -2.36 10.09
C LYS A 10 -33.47 -3.17 9.15
N MET A 11 -33.26 -3.08 7.83
CA MET A 11 -34.00 -3.85 6.83
C MET A 11 -33.68 -5.34 6.86
N SER A 12 -32.44 -5.73 7.15
CA SER A 12 -32.02 -7.13 7.28
C SER A 12 -32.58 -7.82 8.53
N VAL A 13 -32.82 -7.08 9.62
CA VAL A 13 -33.42 -7.63 10.85
C VAL A 13 -34.90 -8.01 10.68
N SER A 14 -35.59 -7.39 9.71
CA SER A 14 -37.00 -7.68 9.39
C SER A 14 -37.22 -8.89 8.47
N GLY A 15 -36.16 -9.54 7.95
CA GLY A 15 -36.27 -10.62 6.96
C GLY A 15 -35.56 -11.91 7.38
N GLY A 16 -36.26 -12.77 8.12
CA GLY A 16 -36.13 -14.23 8.06
C GLY A 16 -34.80 -14.89 8.43
N LEU A 17 -34.77 -15.53 9.60
CA LEU A 17 -33.78 -16.54 9.99
C LEU A 17 -33.98 -17.80 9.12
N VAL A 18 -33.03 -18.12 8.24
CA VAL A 18 -32.92 -19.47 7.65
C VAL A 18 -31.51 -19.99 7.92
N LEU A 19 -31.37 -20.77 8.99
CA LEU A 19 -30.18 -21.53 9.29
C LEU A 19 -30.20 -22.80 8.43
N THR A 20 -29.39 -22.84 7.36
CA THR A 20 -29.04 -24.11 6.72
C THR A 20 -27.58 -24.43 7.03
N SER A 21 -27.42 -25.47 7.86
CA SER A 21 -26.16 -26.03 8.32
C SER A 21 -25.49 -26.78 7.17
N GLY A 22 -24.55 -26.13 6.49
CA GLY A 22 -23.66 -26.74 5.52
C GLY A 22 -22.21 -26.42 5.87
N LEU A 23 -21.61 -27.20 6.76
CA LEU A 23 -20.18 -27.14 7.08
C LEU A 23 -19.38 -27.76 5.91
N LEU A 24 -19.12 -26.94 4.89
CA LEU A 24 -18.05 -27.22 3.94
C LEU A 24 -16.72 -26.81 4.59
N VAL A 25 -15.94 -27.82 4.97
CA VAL A 25 -14.56 -27.65 5.41
C VAL A 25 -13.75 -27.16 4.21
N PRO A 26 -13.12 -25.98 4.24
CA PRO A 26 -12.23 -25.58 3.16
C PRO A 26 -10.97 -26.44 3.23
N ASP A 27 -10.65 -27.06 2.10
CA ASP A 27 -9.43 -27.82 1.87
C ASP A 27 -8.20 -26.95 2.18
N ARG A 28 -7.25 -27.53 2.92
CA ARG A 28 -6.16 -26.85 3.62
C ARG A 28 -4.96 -26.55 2.70
N SER A 29 -5.14 -26.65 1.39
CA SER A 29 -4.07 -26.87 0.41
C SER A 29 -3.48 -25.62 -0.25
N VAL A 30 -3.91 -24.39 0.10
CA VAL A 30 -3.33 -23.17 -0.51
C VAL A 30 -3.13 -22.05 0.51
N LEU A 31 -2.14 -22.16 1.39
CA LEU A 31 -1.61 -21.01 2.16
C LEU A 31 -0.14 -21.27 2.55
N HIS A 32 0.73 -21.28 1.55
CA HIS A 32 2.14 -20.98 1.73
C HIS A 32 2.43 -19.64 1.05
N ALA A 33 1.92 -18.56 1.63
CA ALA A 33 2.58 -17.27 1.49
C ALA A 33 3.91 -17.41 2.25
N ALA A 34 5.02 -17.46 1.51
CA ALA A 34 6.35 -17.47 2.08
C ALA A 34 6.44 -16.30 3.07
N LYS A 35 6.61 -16.62 4.35
CA LYS A 35 6.80 -15.64 5.41
C LYS A 35 8.04 -14.82 5.03
N GLU A 36 7.90 -13.51 4.86
CA GLU A 36 9.06 -12.67 4.53
C GLU A 36 10.15 -12.89 5.57
N GLU A 37 11.33 -13.29 5.11
CA GLU A 37 12.49 -13.61 5.95
C GLU A 37 13.12 -12.36 6.59
N PHE A 38 12.73 -11.17 6.14
CA PHE A 38 13.32 -9.89 6.53
C PHE A 38 12.31 -8.98 7.23
N GLU A 39 12.78 -8.15 8.15
CA GLU A 39 11.99 -7.04 8.68
C GLU A 39 11.60 -6.06 7.57
N GLY A 40 10.37 -5.56 7.60
CA GLY A 40 9.90 -4.58 6.63
C GLY A 40 10.66 -3.25 6.70
N PRO A 41 10.67 -2.45 5.61
CA PRO A 41 11.35 -1.16 5.58
C PRO A 41 10.79 -0.18 6.61
N LEU A 42 11.63 0.71 7.15
CA LEU A 42 11.24 1.72 8.16
C LEU A 42 10.51 1.10 9.37
N PRO A 43 11.12 0.17 10.13
CA PRO A 43 10.42 -0.61 11.18
C PRO A 43 9.79 0.27 12.27
N ASP A 44 10.40 1.41 12.59
CA ASP A 44 9.91 2.36 13.60
C ASP A 44 8.65 3.14 13.18
N ILE A 45 8.27 3.03 11.90
CA ILE A 45 7.09 3.70 11.35
C ILE A 45 5.97 2.67 11.17
N ASP A 46 4.96 2.75 12.03
CA ASP A 46 3.71 2.02 11.84
C ASP A 46 2.91 2.59 10.65
N ILE A 47 2.08 1.75 10.02
CA ILE A 47 1.24 2.13 8.87
C ILE A 47 0.18 3.17 9.28
N GLY A 48 -0.17 3.21 10.58
CA GLY A 48 -1.20 4.09 11.13
C GLY A 48 -2.63 3.64 10.82
N GLY A 49 -2.85 2.33 10.71
CA GLY A 49 -4.15 1.70 10.45
C GLY A 49 -4.15 0.84 9.19
N ILE A 50 -5.32 0.70 8.58
CA ILE A 50 -5.50 -0.04 7.34
C ILE A 50 -5.65 0.90 6.15
N ILE A 51 -5.16 0.46 4.99
CA ILE A 51 -5.32 1.19 3.74
C ILE A 51 -6.66 0.80 3.11
N ARG A 52 -7.51 1.79 2.81
CA ARG A 52 -8.80 1.57 2.16
C ARG A 52 -8.66 1.50 0.64
N PRO A 53 -9.59 0.84 -0.08
CA PRO A 53 -9.65 0.86 -1.53
C PRO A 53 -9.71 2.27 -2.12
N PRO A 54 -9.37 2.45 -3.42
CA PRO A 54 -9.44 3.75 -4.05
C PRO A 54 -10.84 4.35 -3.97
N GLY A 55 -10.89 5.67 -3.79
CA GLY A 55 -12.14 6.41 -3.66
C GLY A 55 -12.88 6.27 -2.34
N ALA A 56 -12.32 5.59 -1.34
CA ALA A 56 -12.92 5.55 -0.01
C ALA A 56 -13.12 6.95 0.56
N LEU A 57 -14.30 7.16 1.14
CA LEU A 57 -14.59 8.36 1.94
C LEU A 57 -13.70 8.43 3.19
N PRO A 58 -13.64 9.60 3.86
CA PRO A 58 -13.02 9.69 5.18
C PRO A 58 -13.59 8.62 6.13
N GLU A 59 -12.72 8.04 6.96
CA GLU A 59 -12.97 6.79 7.69
C GLU A 59 -14.33 6.74 8.41
N LYS A 60 -14.73 7.83 9.08
CA LYS A 60 -16.03 7.92 9.77
C LYS A 60 -17.22 7.80 8.81
N GLU A 61 -17.17 8.48 7.67
CA GLU A 61 -18.21 8.42 6.65
C GLU A 61 -18.19 7.09 5.90
N PHE A 62 -17.00 6.60 5.57
CA PHE A 62 -16.83 5.30 4.91
C PHE A 62 -17.50 4.19 5.73
N ARG A 63 -17.21 4.10 7.03
CA ARG A 63 -17.79 3.09 7.92
C ARG A 63 -19.31 3.24 8.12
N ALA A 64 -19.84 4.45 7.96
CA ALA A 64 -21.29 4.71 8.04
C ALA A 64 -22.04 4.30 6.76
N ARG A 65 -21.35 4.25 5.61
CA ARG A 65 -21.96 3.91 4.31
C ARG A 65 -21.64 2.50 3.82
N CYS A 66 -20.50 1.94 4.20
CA CYS A 66 -20.13 0.59 3.78
C CYS A 66 -21.10 -0.44 4.37
N VAL A 67 -21.80 -1.17 3.51
CA VAL A 67 -22.76 -2.23 3.88
C VAL A 67 -22.16 -3.63 3.74
N SER A 68 -20.84 -3.74 3.61
CA SER A 68 -20.13 -5.03 3.50
C SER A 68 -20.61 -5.92 2.34
N CYS A 69 -21.11 -5.32 1.24
CA CYS A 69 -21.69 -6.06 0.11
C CYS A 69 -20.68 -6.86 -0.74
N GLY A 70 -19.36 -6.63 -0.57
CA GLY A 70 -18.33 -7.36 -1.31
C GLY A 70 -18.14 -6.98 -2.78
N ALA A 71 -18.94 -6.06 -3.34
CA ALA A 71 -18.87 -5.68 -4.76
C ALA A 71 -17.46 -5.23 -5.21
N CYS A 72 -16.79 -4.41 -4.40
CA CYS A 72 -15.42 -3.96 -4.67
C CYS A 72 -14.39 -5.10 -4.68
N VAL A 73 -14.55 -6.10 -3.79
CA VAL A 73 -13.68 -7.27 -3.70
C VAL A 73 -13.84 -8.14 -4.94
N ASN A 74 -15.10 -8.44 -5.31
CA ASN A 74 -15.40 -9.21 -6.50
C ASN A 74 -14.87 -8.55 -7.77
N ALA A 75 -15.06 -7.22 -7.91
CA ALA A 75 -14.51 -6.47 -9.03
C ALA A 75 -12.98 -6.60 -9.13
N CYS A 76 -12.28 -6.46 -8.00
CA CYS A 76 -10.83 -6.56 -7.97
C CYS A 76 -10.32 -7.98 -8.30
N HIS A 77 -11.06 -9.01 -7.89
CA HIS A 77 -10.79 -10.41 -8.22
C HIS A 77 -11.01 -10.71 -9.71
N VAL A 78 -12.14 -10.26 -10.28
CA VAL A 78 -12.43 -10.42 -11.71
C VAL A 78 -11.37 -9.75 -12.57
N MET A 79 -10.90 -8.57 -12.16
CA MET A 79 -9.79 -7.86 -12.81
C MET A 79 -8.41 -8.50 -12.59
N LYS A 80 -8.32 -9.63 -11.87
CA LYS A 80 -7.09 -10.38 -11.60
C LYS A 80 -6.01 -9.63 -10.81
N TYR A 81 -6.38 -8.53 -10.15
CA TYR A 81 -5.48 -7.80 -9.27
C TYR A 81 -5.52 -8.33 -7.84
N ASP A 82 -6.69 -8.79 -7.39
CA ASP A 82 -6.87 -9.38 -6.06
C ASP A 82 -6.35 -8.53 -4.89
N ALA A 83 -6.28 -7.21 -5.05
CA ALA A 83 -5.71 -6.27 -4.09
C ALA A 83 -6.59 -5.99 -2.88
N ILE A 84 -7.89 -6.30 -2.95
CA ILE A 84 -8.86 -5.96 -1.89
C ILE A 84 -9.25 -7.23 -1.13
N ALA A 85 -9.21 -7.17 0.20
CA ALA A 85 -9.75 -8.18 1.11
C ALA A 85 -10.79 -7.56 2.05
N VAL A 86 -11.57 -8.40 2.72
CA VAL A 86 -12.48 -7.99 3.79
C VAL A 86 -11.85 -8.31 5.13
N SER A 87 -11.84 -7.34 6.06
CA SER A 87 -11.35 -7.57 7.42
C SER A 87 -12.23 -8.59 8.15
N GLY A 88 -11.62 -9.67 8.60
CA GLY A 88 -12.30 -10.76 9.33
C GLY A 88 -12.41 -10.51 10.84
N LEU A 89 -12.74 -11.58 11.59
CA LEU A 89 -13.02 -11.51 13.03
C LEU A 89 -11.83 -11.09 13.91
N LYS A 90 -10.59 -11.23 13.41
CA LYS A 90 -9.38 -10.81 14.14
C LYS A 90 -9.30 -9.30 14.33
N ASP A 91 -9.95 -8.53 13.44
CA ASP A 91 -10.05 -7.08 13.54
C ASP A 91 -11.52 -6.70 13.69
N LEU A 92 -12.03 -6.85 14.93
CA LEU A 92 -13.41 -6.51 15.27
C LEU A 92 -13.73 -5.04 14.97
N THR A 93 -12.72 -4.16 14.99
CA THR A 93 -12.93 -2.76 14.62
C THR A 93 -13.24 -2.67 13.13
N ASN A 94 -12.44 -3.25 12.25
CA ASN A 94 -12.69 -3.14 10.81
C ASN A 94 -13.59 -4.25 10.25
N PHE A 95 -14.19 -5.07 11.11
CA PHE A 95 -14.96 -6.23 10.71
C PHE A 95 -15.95 -5.95 9.55
N GLY A 96 -15.85 -6.78 8.52
CA GLY A 96 -16.73 -6.73 7.35
C GLY A 96 -16.45 -5.55 6.40
N THR A 97 -15.42 -4.73 6.65
CA THR A 97 -15.06 -3.62 5.75
C THR A 97 -13.86 -3.97 4.85
N PRO A 98 -13.81 -3.46 3.61
CA PRO A 98 -12.73 -3.78 2.70
C PRO A 98 -11.45 -2.98 3.00
N TYR A 99 -10.30 -3.59 2.75
CA TYR A 99 -8.97 -3.01 2.88
C TYR A 99 -8.05 -3.52 1.75
N ILE A 100 -6.96 -2.81 1.48
CA ILE A 100 -5.92 -3.27 0.57
C ILE A 100 -5.06 -4.31 1.29
N LYS A 101 -4.89 -5.48 0.66
CA LYS A 101 -4.03 -6.56 1.12
C LYS A 101 -2.56 -6.12 1.20
N ASP A 102 -1.69 -7.05 1.54
CA ASP A 102 -0.25 -6.83 1.46
C ASP A 102 0.14 -6.35 0.04
N MET A 103 0.65 -5.12 -0.02
CA MET A 103 1.04 -4.46 -1.27
C MET A 103 2.31 -5.05 -1.88
N ARG A 104 3.06 -5.86 -1.12
CA ARG A 104 4.22 -6.57 -1.66
C ARG A 104 3.81 -7.55 -2.75
N ASP A 105 2.68 -8.22 -2.59
CA ASP A 105 2.21 -9.26 -3.53
C ASP A 105 0.94 -8.84 -4.27
N PHE A 106 0.04 -8.14 -3.58
CA PHE A 106 -1.29 -7.74 -4.05
C PHE A 106 -1.50 -6.21 -3.98
N PRO A 107 -0.66 -5.39 -4.64
CA PRO A 107 -0.87 -3.95 -4.70
C PRO A 107 -2.12 -3.60 -5.50
N CYS A 108 -2.68 -2.42 -5.24
CA CYS A 108 -3.74 -1.89 -6.07
C CYS A 108 -3.16 -1.42 -7.42
N ALA A 109 -3.67 -1.95 -8.53
CA ALA A 109 -3.28 -1.49 -9.86
C ALA A 109 -3.84 -0.11 -10.24
N LEU A 110 -4.65 0.50 -9.38
CA LEU A 110 -5.30 1.79 -9.62
C LEU A 110 -6.15 1.82 -10.91
N CYS A 111 -6.78 0.69 -11.26
CA CYS A 111 -7.64 0.57 -12.45
C CYS A 111 -8.98 1.32 -12.35
N MET A 112 -9.37 1.73 -11.13
CA MET A 112 -10.60 2.48 -10.85
C MET A 112 -11.93 1.77 -11.18
N GLU A 113 -11.93 0.44 -11.29
CA GLU A 113 -13.14 -0.36 -11.54
C GLU A 113 -14.01 -0.54 -10.28
N CYS A 114 -13.40 -0.59 -9.09
CA CYS A 114 -14.16 -0.85 -7.86
C CYS A 114 -15.04 0.30 -7.35
N PRO A 115 -14.67 1.60 -7.48
CA PRO A 115 -15.50 2.67 -6.93
C PRO A 115 -16.87 2.86 -7.60
N PRO A 116 -17.00 2.81 -8.95
CA PRO A 116 -18.31 2.87 -9.63
C PRO A 116 -19.30 1.80 -9.19
N LEU A 117 -18.82 0.64 -8.75
CA LEU A 117 -19.65 -0.49 -8.32
C LEU A 117 -20.14 -0.38 -6.86
N CYS A 118 -19.78 0.67 -6.12
CA CYS A 118 -20.20 0.83 -4.74
C CYS A 118 -21.63 1.39 -4.64
N PRO A 119 -22.64 0.59 -4.22
CA PRO A 119 -24.04 1.00 -4.27
C PRO A 119 -24.38 2.13 -3.28
N THR A 120 -23.62 2.26 -2.19
CA THR A 120 -23.86 3.27 -1.14
C THR A 120 -22.99 4.51 -1.30
N GLY A 121 -22.08 4.51 -2.28
CA GLY A 121 -21.08 5.57 -2.44
C GLY A 121 -20.10 5.68 -1.28
N ALA A 122 -19.84 4.57 -0.56
CA ALA A 122 -18.73 4.49 0.40
C ALA A 122 -17.38 4.61 -0.31
N LEU A 123 -17.29 4.06 -1.53
CA LEU A 123 -16.26 4.39 -2.51
C LEU A 123 -16.89 5.35 -3.53
N LYS A 124 -16.26 6.50 -3.77
CA LYS A 124 -16.67 7.47 -4.79
C LYS A 124 -15.90 7.22 -6.08
N PRO A 125 -16.53 7.34 -7.26
CA PRO A 125 -15.82 7.48 -8.52
C PRO A 125 -15.06 8.82 -8.56
N LEU A 126 -13.78 8.79 -8.93
CA LEU A 126 -12.96 9.97 -9.16
C LEU A 126 -11.80 9.61 -10.10
N PRO A 127 -11.13 10.60 -10.73
CA PRO A 127 -9.88 10.40 -11.44
C PRO A 127 -8.80 9.78 -10.54
N LYS A 128 -7.93 8.95 -11.13
CA LYS A 128 -6.89 8.21 -10.40
C LYS A 128 -5.92 9.14 -9.65
N GLU A 129 -5.68 10.35 -10.16
CA GLU A 129 -4.81 11.37 -9.56
C GLU A 129 -5.38 11.97 -8.28
N LYS A 130 -6.71 11.89 -8.08
CA LYS A 130 -7.39 12.43 -6.89
C LYS A 130 -7.57 11.38 -5.79
N VAL A 131 -7.11 10.15 -6.02
CA VAL A 131 -7.19 9.06 -5.04
C VAL A 131 -6.28 9.36 -3.85
N SER A 132 -6.73 9.03 -2.65
CA SER A 132 -5.97 9.27 -1.42
C SER A 132 -6.10 8.06 -0.50
N MET A 133 -5.42 6.97 -0.84
CA MET A 133 -5.40 5.74 -0.03
C MET A 133 -4.30 5.82 1.04
N GLY A 134 -3.14 6.35 0.66
CA GLY A 134 -1.96 6.48 1.51
C GLY A 134 -0.83 7.23 0.82
N THR A 135 0.35 7.21 1.42
CA THR A 135 1.59 7.75 0.84
C THR A 135 2.70 6.72 0.97
N ALA A 136 3.45 6.49 -0.11
CA ALA A 136 4.63 5.64 -0.08
C ALA A 136 5.85 6.40 0.45
N LEU A 137 6.65 5.74 1.28
CA LEU A 137 7.89 6.21 1.88
C LEU A 137 9.03 5.30 1.43
N ILE A 138 10.20 5.88 1.18
CA ILE A 138 11.42 5.16 0.83
C ILE A 138 12.26 5.04 2.09
N ASP A 139 12.71 3.83 2.38
CA ASP A 139 13.80 3.57 3.30
C ASP A 139 15.13 3.85 2.59
N PHE A 140 15.73 5.00 2.88
CA PHE A 140 16.98 5.42 2.24
C PHE A 140 18.16 4.50 2.59
N SER A 141 18.08 3.74 3.70
CA SER A 141 19.11 2.77 4.08
C SER A 141 19.06 1.47 3.26
N LEU A 142 17.93 1.20 2.60
CA LEU A 142 17.69 0.00 1.81
C LEU A 142 17.58 0.28 0.31
N CYS A 143 17.26 1.51 -0.09
CA CYS A 143 17.03 1.85 -1.48
C CYS A 143 18.34 1.80 -2.31
N PHE A 144 18.37 0.97 -3.35
CA PHE A 144 19.49 0.89 -4.30
C PHE A 144 19.93 2.26 -4.84
N GLY A 145 18.99 3.12 -5.25
CA GLY A 145 19.27 4.48 -5.75
C GLY A 145 19.94 5.42 -4.73
N TRP A 146 19.74 5.16 -3.43
CA TRP A 146 20.39 5.93 -2.37
C TRP A 146 21.74 5.37 -1.95
N ASN A 147 22.05 4.13 -2.35
CA ASN A 147 23.23 3.37 -1.93
C ASN A 147 24.17 3.04 -3.11
N GLY A 148 24.20 3.90 -4.14
CA GLY A 148 25.20 3.89 -5.21
C GLY A 148 24.82 3.14 -6.48
N ASP A 149 23.59 2.64 -6.59
CA ASP A 149 23.10 1.92 -7.77
C ASP A 149 22.14 2.79 -8.60
N VAL A 150 21.91 2.43 -9.86
CA VAL A 150 20.96 3.10 -10.75
C VAL A 150 19.68 2.30 -10.84
N CYS A 151 18.74 2.56 -9.92
CA CYS A 151 17.46 1.86 -9.85
C CYS A 151 16.29 2.81 -10.14
N LEU A 152 15.40 2.40 -11.04
CA LEU A 152 14.19 3.13 -11.45
C LEU A 152 12.92 2.28 -11.39
N SER A 153 12.97 1.10 -10.76
CA SER A 153 11.87 0.13 -10.79
C SER A 153 10.57 0.70 -10.20
N CYS A 154 10.67 1.44 -9.09
CA CYS A 154 9.50 2.03 -8.43
C CYS A 154 8.83 3.15 -9.24
N SER A 155 9.60 3.96 -9.96
CA SER A 155 9.05 5.03 -10.80
C SER A 155 8.48 4.50 -12.10
N LYS A 156 9.13 3.50 -12.72
CA LYS A 156 8.61 2.78 -13.90
C LYS A 156 7.27 2.09 -13.59
N ALA A 157 7.15 1.51 -12.41
CA ALA A 157 5.91 0.87 -11.96
C ALA A 157 4.78 1.84 -11.59
N CYS A 158 5.06 3.14 -11.43
CA CYS A 158 4.09 4.10 -10.96
C CYS A 158 3.07 4.47 -12.07
N PRO A 159 1.76 4.27 -11.86
CA PRO A 159 0.74 4.60 -12.87
C PRO A 159 0.51 6.12 -13.04
N LEU A 160 1.12 6.93 -12.16
CA LEU A 160 1.16 8.39 -12.23
C LEU A 160 2.55 8.91 -12.68
N GLY A 161 3.51 8.01 -12.88
CA GLY A 161 4.83 8.29 -13.42
C GLY A 161 5.57 9.43 -12.71
N ALA A 162 6.17 10.32 -13.51
CA ALA A 162 7.03 11.41 -13.06
C ALA A 162 6.32 12.47 -12.21
N THR A 163 4.99 12.54 -12.20
CA THR A 163 4.26 13.50 -11.35
C THR A 163 4.42 13.21 -9.85
N VAL A 164 4.75 11.96 -9.51
CA VAL A 164 4.89 11.48 -8.12
C VAL A 164 6.35 11.33 -7.69
N PHE A 165 7.28 11.26 -8.65
CA PHE A 165 8.68 10.96 -8.39
C PHE A 165 9.55 12.18 -8.69
N ASP A 166 10.21 12.69 -7.66
CA ASP A 166 11.27 13.68 -7.80
C ASP A 166 12.61 12.94 -7.82
N PHE A 167 13.49 13.29 -8.75
CA PHE A 167 14.82 12.71 -8.86
C PHE A 167 15.90 13.74 -8.56
N TYR A 168 16.78 13.39 -7.65
CA TYR A 168 17.97 14.16 -7.32
C TYR A 168 19.16 13.40 -7.88
N ASN A 169 20.01 14.07 -8.66
CA ASN A 169 21.18 13.46 -9.26
C ASN A 169 22.43 14.01 -8.60
N GLY A 170 23.40 13.15 -8.34
CA GLY A 170 24.69 13.53 -7.79
C GLY A 170 25.72 12.44 -8.01
N GLU A 171 26.84 12.51 -7.28
CA GLU A 171 27.95 11.53 -7.35
C GLU A 171 27.49 10.10 -7.02
N TRP A 172 26.38 9.96 -6.29
CA TRP A 172 25.80 8.70 -5.85
C TRP A 172 24.75 8.12 -6.81
N GLY A 173 24.65 8.65 -8.04
CA GLY A 173 23.65 8.23 -9.03
C GLY A 173 22.33 8.99 -8.92
N ASN A 174 21.22 8.31 -9.22
CA ASN A 174 19.86 8.88 -9.18
C ASN A 174 19.16 8.53 -7.86
N GLN A 175 18.87 9.54 -7.05
CA GLN A 175 18.16 9.40 -5.77
C GLN A 175 16.67 9.72 -5.95
N PRO A 176 15.77 8.72 -5.87
CA PRO A 176 14.34 8.96 -5.95
C PRO A 176 13.79 9.49 -4.62
N TYR A 177 12.82 10.39 -4.72
CA TYR A 177 11.93 10.82 -3.64
C TYR A 177 10.47 10.72 -4.11
N ILE A 178 9.60 10.18 -3.27
CA ILE A 178 8.16 10.09 -3.56
C ILE A 178 7.47 11.29 -2.93
N ASN A 179 6.85 12.12 -3.77
CA ASN A 179 6.22 13.36 -3.35
C ASN A 179 4.76 13.17 -2.90
N GLU A 180 4.11 14.27 -2.51
CA GLU A 180 2.77 14.25 -1.92
C GLU A 180 1.64 13.94 -2.91
N GLY A 181 1.94 13.91 -4.22
CA GLY A 181 1.05 13.42 -5.26
C GLY A 181 0.87 11.90 -5.25
N CYS A 182 1.65 11.17 -4.44
CA CYS A 182 1.45 9.74 -4.24
C CYS A 182 0.04 9.44 -3.70
N VAL A 183 -0.64 8.47 -4.32
CA VAL A 183 -2.00 8.05 -3.97
C VAL A 183 -2.04 6.79 -3.10
N GLY A 184 -0.89 6.14 -2.89
CA GLY A 184 -0.75 4.98 -2.00
C GLY A 184 -1.22 3.64 -2.59
N CYS A 185 -1.09 3.44 -3.90
CA CYS A 185 -1.54 2.20 -4.56
C CYS A 185 -0.64 0.97 -4.27
N GLY A 186 0.63 1.19 -3.94
CA GLY A 186 1.57 0.14 -3.52
C GLY A 186 2.31 -0.57 -4.65
N LEU A 187 2.11 -0.23 -5.92
CA LEU A 187 2.85 -0.86 -7.03
C LEU A 187 4.38 -0.72 -6.85
N CYS A 188 4.85 0.43 -6.37
CA CYS A 188 6.26 0.63 -6.04
C CYS A 188 6.80 -0.35 -4.97
N VAL A 189 5.95 -0.82 -4.05
CA VAL A 189 6.33 -1.84 -3.04
C VAL A 189 6.54 -3.20 -3.71
N LYS A 190 5.62 -3.62 -4.58
CA LYS A 190 5.72 -4.89 -5.31
C LYS A 190 6.94 -4.95 -6.21
N TYR A 191 7.17 -3.88 -6.97
CA TYR A 191 8.22 -3.81 -7.98
C TYR A 191 9.57 -3.32 -7.43
N CYS A 192 9.68 -3.08 -6.12
CA CYS A 192 10.98 -2.83 -5.51
C CYS A 192 11.80 -4.14 -5.52
N PRO A 193 12.99 -4.18 -6.15
CA PRO A 193 13.71 -5.43 -6.33
C PRO A 193 14.48 -5.88 -5.09
N ILE A 194 14.57 -5.11 -4.02
CA ILE A 194 15.22 -5.60 -2.79
C ILE A 194 14.33 -6.62 -2.07
N GLY A 195 14.93 -7.62 -1.43
CA GLY A 195 14.25 -8.52 -0.49
C GLY A 195 13.47 -7.75 0.59
N GLY A 196 12.18 -8.04 0.74
CA GLY A 196 11.28 -7.34 1.67
C GLY A 196 10.80 -5.92 1.27
N SER A 197 11.28 -5.34 0.16
CA SER A 197 11.04 -3.93 -0.25
C SER A 197 11.82 -2.88 0.54
N ALA A 198 12.24 -1.80 -0.14
CA ALA A 198 12.74 -0.56 0.47
C ALA A 198 11.63 0.50 0.58
N ILE A 199 10.38 0.13 0.27
CA ILE A 199 9.25 1.05 0.21
C ILE A 199 8.14 0.55 1.12
N LYS A 200 7.65 1.44 1.99
CA LYS A 200 6.49 1.23 2.87
C LYS A 200 5.38 2.20 2.49
N VAL A 201 4.13 1.75 2.44
CA VAL A 201 2.97 2.64 2.31
C VAL A 201 2.33 2.84 3.67
N VAL A 202 2.11 4.10 4.04
CA VAL A 202 1.41 4.49 5.28
C VAL A 202 0.09 5.18 4.94
N THR A 203 -0.85 5.20 5.88
CA THR A 203 -2.10 5.97 5.69
C THR A 203 -1.80 7.46 5.49
N LYS A 204 -2.67 8.19 4.80
CA LYS A 204 -2.47 9.64 4.59
C LYS A 204 -2.34 10.40 5.91
N LYS A 205 -3.19 10.06 6.90
CA LYS A 205 -3.13 10.61 8.26
C LYS A 205 -1.77 10.37 8.91
N LYS A 206 -1.22 9.16 8.80
CA LYS A 206 0.10 8.82 9.35
C LYS A 206 1.20 9.62 8.65
N TYR A 207 1.18 9.67 7.32
CA TYR A 207 2.12 10.49 6.55
C TYR A 207 2.10 11.95 7.02
N ASP A 208 0.92 12.55 7.17
CA ASP A 208 0.79 13.95 7.61
C ASP A 208 1.39 14.19 9.00
N SER A 209 1.36 13.19 9.90
CA SER A 209 1.97 13.30 11.23
C SER A 209 3.50 13.22 11.22
N LEU A 210 4.12 12.55 10.23
CA LEU A 210 5.57 12.31 10.18
C LEU A 210 6.29 13.07 9.07
N LYS A 211 5.57 13.72 8.14
CA LYS A 211 6.18 14.34 6.95
C LYS A 211 7.26 15.36 7.27
N GLY A 212 7.17 16.05 8.41
CA GLY A 212 8.18 17.00 8.87
C GLY A 212 9.51 16.31 9.15
N SER A 213 9.53 15.30 10.01
CA SER A 213 10.74 14.55 10.36
C SER A 213 11.28 13.75 9.18
N TYR A 214 10.40 13.13 8.39
CA TYR A 214 10.81 12.39 7.18
C TYR A 214 11.48 13.29 6.13
N LYS A 215 10.90 14.48 5.85
CA LYS A 215 11.52 15.47 4.94
C LYS A 215 12.83 16.02 5.49
N ALA A 216 12.95 16.20 6.81
CA ALA A 216 14.20 16.63 7.43
C ALA A 216 15.31 15.58 7.26
N GLY A 217 15.01 14.30 7.51
CA GLY A 217 15.96 13.20 7.28
C GLY A 217 16.40 13.09 5.81
N PHE A 218 15.44 13.19 4.89
CA PHE A 218 15.72 13.25 3.45
C PHE A 218 16.66 14.42 3.08
N LYS A 219 16.37 15.63 3.55
CA LYS A 219 17.21 16.81 3.29
C LYS A 219 18.62 16.64 3.87
N SER A 220 18.73 16.07 5.07
CA SER A 220 20.01 15.79 5.71
C SER A 220 20.87 14.87 4.86
N LEU A 221 20.29 13.82 4.26
CA LEU A 221 21.00 12.90 3.37
C LEU A 221 21.43 13.56 2.05
N LEU A 222 20.61 14.47 1.51
CA LEU A 222 20.98 15.23 0.31
C LEU A 222 22.16 16.19 0.55
N SER A 223 22.22 16.81 1.73
CA SER A 223 23.28 17.75 2.09
C SER A 223 24.49 17.09 2.75
N MET A 224 24.49 15.77 2.89
CA MET A 224 25.56 15.03 3.56
C MET A 224 26.86 15.08 2.76
N LYS A 225 27.99 15.20 3.45
CA LYS A 225 29.32 15.16 2.80
C LYS A 225 29.57 13.77 2.22
N SER A 226 30.25 13.69 1.07
CA SER A 226 30.49 12.42 0.38
C SER A 226 31.22 11.38 1.25
N GLU A 227 32.19 11.80 2.08
CA GLU A 227 32.91 10.90 2.99
C GLU A 227 32.01 10.29 4.09
N GLU A 228 31.15 11.10 4.71
CA GLU A 228 30.19 10.63 5.72
C GLU A 228 29.19 9.66 5.09
N ARG A 229 28.67 10.01 3.91
CA ARG A 229 27.76 9.13 3.16
C ARG A 229 28.44 7.83 2.76
N TYR A 230 29.71 7.85 2.38
CA TYR A 230 30.48 6.65 2.07
C TYR A 230 30.54 5.68 3.24
N ASN A 231 30.84 6.19 4.44
CA ASN A 231 30.92 5.35 5.64
C ASN A 231 29.57 4.72 5.99
N ILE A 232 28.46 5.44 5.81
CA ILE A 232 27.11 4.90 6.04
C ILE A 232 26.76 3.85 4.99
N VAL A 233 26.96 4.17 3.70
CA VAL A 233 26.60 3.28 2.58
C VAL A 233 27.37 1.97 2.67
N TYR A 234 28.70 2.03 2.70
CA TYR A 234 29.54 0.82 2.66
C TYR A 234 29.71 0.15 4.02
N GLY A 235 29.64 0.91 5.11
CA GLY A 235 29.80 0.37 6.47
C GLY A 235 28.52 -0.18 7.10
N GLN A 236 27.35 0.34 6.73
CA GLN A 236 26.08 0.00 7.40
C GLN A 236 24.99 -0.50 6.45
N ASN A 237 24.77 0.19 5.33
CA ASN A 237 23.62 -0.09 4.47
C ASN A 237 23.87 -1.28 3.53
N LEU A 238 25.01 -1.28 2.84
CA LEU A 238 25.34 -2.27 1.82
C LEU A 238 25.34 -3.72 2.35
N PRO A 239 25.89 -4.02 3.55
CA PRO A 239 25.76 -5.36 4.12
C PRO A 239 24.30 -5.84 4.26
N LYS A 240 23.40 -4.96 4.75
CA LYS A 240 21.97 -5.26 4.89
C LYS A 240 21.28 -5.45 3.54
N ILE A 241 21.66 -4.65 2.55
CA ILE A 241 21.14 -4.75 1.19
C ILE A 241 21.58 -6.06 0.53
N MET A 242 22.86 -6.44 0.71
CA MET A 242 23.40 -7.69 0.17
C MET A 242 22.75 -8.92 0.79
N GLU A 243 22.48 -8.90 2.10
CA GLU A 243 21.75 -9.96 2.80
C GLU A 243 20.33 -10.16 2.25
N ARG A 244 19.63 -9.06 1.95
CA ARG A 244 18.28 -9.09 1.34
C ARG A 244 18.28 -9.52 -0.12
N GLY A 245 19.39 -9.31 -0.83
CA GLY A 245 19.54 -9.61 -2.25
C GLY A 245 18.68 -8.75 -3.19
N ARG A 246 18.90 -8.96 -4.49
CA ARG A 246 18.14 -8.34 -5.59
C ARG A 246 17.28 -9.38 -6.31
N LEU A 247 15.98 -9.21 -6.22
CA LEU A 247 14.91 -9.98 -6.87
C LEU A 247 14.65 -9.42 -8.28
N VAL A 248 15.43 -9.91 -9.25
CA VAL A 248 15.41 -9.44 -10.64
C VAL A 248 14.03 -9.61 -11.29
N GLU A 249 13.29 -10.64 -10.92
CA GLU A 249 11.93 -10.90 -11.42
C GLU A 249 10.91 -9.83 -11.03
N ARG A 250 11.18 -9.04 -9.98
CA ARG A 250 10.36 -7.88 -9.59
C ARG A 250 10.77 -6.59 -10.29
N GLU A 251 11.88 -6.56 -11.02
CA GLU A 251 12.36 -5.35 -11.70
C GLU A 251 11.79 -5.20 -13.13
N TYR A 252 11.46 -6.31 -13.80
CA TYR A 252 11.14 -6.36 -15.24
C TYR A 252 9.70 -6.85 -15.57
N ARG A 253 8.81 -6.91 -14.59
CA ARG A 253 7.38 -7.26 -14.77
C ARG A 253 6.48 -6.03 -14.76
#